data_AF-A0A1M5BZ83-F1
#
_entry.id   AF-A0A1M5BZ83-F1
#
_cell.length_a   1.000
_cell.length_b   1.000
_cell.length_c   1.000
_cell.angle_alpha   90.00
_cell.angle_beta   90.00
_cell.angle_gamma   90.00
#
_symmetry.space_group_name_H-M   'P 1'
#
loop_
_entity.id
_entity.type
_entity.pdbx_description
1 polymer ?
#
loop_
_entity_poly.entity_id
_entity_poly.type
_entity_poly.pdbx_seq_one_letter_code
_entity_poly.pdbx_strand_id
1 'polypeptide(L)'
;MTIKTFNTEGVLLIANITKCKQYYSEKQFNYDYPESFSELILKGIVYIMTTQGTVNHLNFFSHQSQIDLDKWQHIATYNYLHVEEGDQILLVPYGNFTRVCSEWGKSETVNERDIEMLEFQQKILAMRGIEKTITLDSIVEDRIRFRIQEEARLFEKSPEIMLETGFHKVNVFIRPEQKFSFLFEKINEVDLDQITLKPLEVFE
;
A
#
# COMPACT_ATOMS: atom_id res chain seq x y z
N MET A 1 9.68 -10.92 12.17
CA MET A 1 8.54 -11.63 11.53
C MET A 1 9.04 -12.39 10.30
N THR A 2 8.45 -13.53 9.94
CA THR A 2 8.80 -14.27 8.72
C THR A 2 7.55 -14.68 7.94
N ILE A 3 7.54 -14.47 6.63
CA ILE A 3 6.46 -14.85 5.70
C ILE A 3 7.05 -15.79 4.65
N LYS A 4 6.50 -16.99 4.48
CA LYS A 4 7.05 -18.00 3.56
C LYS A 4 6.85 -17.64 2.09
N THR A 5 5.69 -17.10 1.75
CA THR A 5 5.33 -16.75 0.38
C THR A 5 4.42 -15.55 0.41
N PHE A 6 4.67 -14.57 -0.45
CA PHE A 6 3.83 -13.40 -0.58
C PHE A 6 3.70 -13.03 -2.05
N ASN A 7 2.47 -12.95 -2.56
CA ASN A 7 2.23 -12.50 -3.92
C ASN A 7 2.24 -10.97 -3.93
N THR A 8 3.24 -10.39 -4.61
CA THR A 8 3.37 -8.93 -4.70
C THR A 8 2.64 -8.34 -5.91
N GLU A 9 2.19 -9.18 -6.83
CA GLU A 9 1.67 -8.74 -8.15
C GLU A 9 2.68 -7.86 -8.92
N GLY A 10 3.98 -8.12 -8.70
CA GLY A 10 5.09 -7.41 -9.32
C GLY A 10 5.63 -6.25 -8.49
N VAL A 11 4.93 -5.82 -7.42
CA VAL A 11 5.35 -4.70 -6.58
C VAL A 11 5.09 -5.00 -5.11
N LEU A 12 6.16 -5.15 -4.33
CA LEU A 12 6.11 -5.28 -2.88
C LEU A 12 6.03 -3.89 -2.25
N LEU A 13 5.03 -3.69 -1.40
CA LEU A 13 4.78 -2.39 -0.78
C LEU A 13 4.68 -2.55 0.74
N ILE A 14 5.46 -1.77 1.46
CA ILE A 14 5.34 -1.62 2.92
C ILE A 14 4.79 -0.23 3.16
N ALA A 15 3.58 -0.13 3.72
CA ALA A 15 2.88 1.13 3.89
C ALA A 15 2.48 1.36 5.34
N ASN A 16 2.66 2.60 5.77
CA ASN A 16 1.92 3.16 6.88
C ASN A 16 0.48 3.44 6.42
N ILE A 17 -0.41 2.49 6.68
CA ILE A 17 -1.76 2.50 6.11
C ILE A 17 -2.64 3.59 6.74
N THR A 18 -2.39 3.92 8.00
CA THR A 18 -3.03 5.03 8.70
C THR A 18 -2.77 6.35 7.97
N LYS A 19 -1.50 6.63 7.66
CA LYS A 19 -1.10 7.85 6.93
C LYS A 19 -1.54 7.83 5.46
N CYS A 20 -1.55 6.66 4.79
CA CYS A 20 -2.11 6.54 3.44
C CYS A 20 -3.59 6.93 3.41
N LYS A 21 -4.39 6.46 4.38
CA LYS A 21 -5.82 6.77 4.45
C LYS A 21 -6.06 8.27 4.64
N GLN A 22 -5.31 8.91 5.54
CA GLN A 22 -5.36 10.36 5.73
C GLN A 22 -4.95 11.13 4.47
N TYR A 23 -3.86 10.70 3.82
CA TYR A 23 -3.38 11.34 2.59
C TYR A 23 -4.41 11.26 1.47
N TYR A 24 -4.98 10.07 1.22
CA TYR A 24 -5.92 9.85 0.14
C TYR A 24 -7.35 10.25 0.48
N SER A 25 -7.71 10.55 1.73
CA SER A 25 -9.02 11.16 2.02
C SER A 25 -9.15 12.59 1.45
N GLU A 26 -8.02 13.24 1.15
CA GLU A 26 -7.99 14.60 0.63
C GLU A 26 -7.51 14.68 -0.83
N LYS A 27 -6.96 13.59 -1.37
CA LYS A 27 -6.31 13.54 -2.69
C LYS A 27 -6.85 12.39 -3.53
N GLN A 28 -7.06 12.66 -4.82
CA GLN A 28 -7.36 11.59 -5.77
C GLN A 28 -6.13 10.69 -5.97
N PHE A 29 -6.37 9.39 -6.07
CA PHE A 29 -5.33 8.42 -6.37
C PHE A 29 -4.84 8.58 -7.82
N ASN A 30 -3.52 8.68 -8.01
CA ASN A 30 -2.89 8.69 -9.33
C ASN A 30 -2.30 7.30 -9.66
N TYR A 31 -2.69 6.75 -10.79
CA TYR A 31 -2.25 5.44 -11.29
C TYR A 31 -0.93 5.47 -12.07
N ASP A 32 -0.31 6.63 -12.23
CA ASP A 32 1.00 6.81 -12.89
C ASP A 32 2.14 6.23 -12.03
N TYR A 33 2.36 4.92 -12.13
CA TYR A 33 3.44 4.24 -11.42
C TYR A 33 4.78 4.32 -12.19
N PRO A 34 5.92 4.55 -11.49
CA PRO A 34 6.04 4.72 -10.04
C PRO A 34 5.91 6.17 -9.53
N GLU A 35 5.79 7.16 -10.43
CA GLU A 35 5.88 8.59 -10.12
C GLU A 35 4.88 9.04 -9.05
N SER A 36 3.68 8.46 -9.05
CA SER A 36 2.59 8.77 -8.11
C SER A 36 2.93 8.51 -6.64
N PHE A 37 3.99 7.77 -6.36
CA PHE A 37 4.44 7.44 -5.01
C PHE A 37 5.52 8.37 -4.45
N SER A 38 6.07 9.27 -5.26
CA SER A 38 7.22 10.10 -4.86
C SER A 38 6.96 10.90 -3.58
N GLU A 39 5.77 11.50 -3.45
CA GLU A 39 5.41 12.27 -2.25
C GLU A 39 5.26 11.37 -1.01
N LEU A 40 4.70 10.16 -1.18
CA LEU A 40 4.55 9.21 -0.08
C LEU A 40 5.91 8.69 0.40
N ILE A 41 6.84 8.44 -0.52
CA ILE A 41 8.22 8.04 -0.23
C ILE A 41 8.93 9.15 0.56
N LEU A 42 8.84 10.41 0.09
CA LEU A 42 9.45 11.56 0.76
C LEU A 42 8.93 11.78 2.18
N LYS A 43 7.67 11.43 2.45
CA LYS A 43 7.05 11.55 3.77
C LYS A 43 7.32 10.32 4.67
N GLY A 44 8.01 9.30 4.17
CA GLY A 44 8.20 8.03 4.87
C GLY A 44 6.89 7.27 5.10
N ILE A 45 5.91 7.43 4.22
CA ILE A 45 4.62 6.73 4.32
C ILE A 45 4.72 5.34 3.67
N VAL A 46 5.50 5.22 2.60
CA VAL A 46 5.65 3.95 1.87
C VAL A 46 7.11 3.62 1.56
N TYR A 47 7.39 2.34 1.53
CA TYR A 47 8.57 1.74 0.91
C TYR A 47 8.12 0.80 -0.20
N ILE A 48 8.78 0.86 -1.36
CA ILE A 48 8.35 0.15 -2.58
C ILE A 48 9.54 -0.58 -3.19
N MET A 49 9.32 -1.85 -3.54
CA MET A 49 10.27 -2.68 -4.26
C MET A 49 9.57 -3.38 -5.42
N THR A 50 10.08 -3.20 -6.64
CA THR A 50 9.61 -3.91 -7.83
C THR A 50 10.25 -5.29 -7.85
N THR A 51 9.43 -6.32 -8.07
CA THR A 51 9.85 -7.73 -8.10
C THR A 51 9.25 -8.43 -9.31
N GLN A 52 9.69 -9.65 -9.62
CA GLN A 52 9.13 -10.44 -10.73
C GLN A 52 7.78 -11.11 -10.41
N GLY A 53 7.17 -10.82 -9.25
CA GLY A 53 5.86 -11.37 -8.87
C GLY A 53 5.84 -11.91 -7.46
N THR A 54 5.67 -13.21 -7.30
CA THR A 54 5.66 -13.84 -5.97
C THR A 54 7.07 -13.81 -5.39
N VAL A 55 7.21 -13.46 -4.11
CA VAL A 55 8.48 -13.53 -3.39
C VAL A 55 8.44 -14.69 -2.39
N ASN A 56 9.59 -15.36 -2.23
CA ASN A 56 9.74 -16.50 -1.34
C ASN A 56 10.53 -16.06 -0.12
N HIS A 57 10.03 -16.31 1.08
CA HIS A 57 10.71 -15.93 2.33
C HIS A 57 11.02 -14.43 2.45
N LEU A 58 10.09 -13.73 3.09
CA LEU A 58 10.31 -12.39 3.61
C LEU A 58 10.63 -12.47 5.10
N ASN A 59 11.73 -11.86 5.52
CA ASN A 59 12.03 -11.66 6.93
C ASN A 59 12.01 -10.17 7.27
N PHE A 60 11.55 -9.85 8.47
CA PHE A 60 11.51 -8.49 9.00
C PHE A 60 12.19 -8.49 10.36
N PHE A 61 13.22 -7.65 10.48
CA PHE A 61 14.11 -7.53 11.63
C PHE A 61 14.19 -6.10 12.12
N SER A 62 14.45 -5.93 13.41
CA SER A 62 14.68 -4.63 14.05
C SER A 62 16.14 -4.46 14.49
N HIS A 63 16.92 -5.55 14.50
CA HIS A 63 18.32 -5.53 14.92
C HIS A 63 19.22 -6.26 13.91
N GLN A 64 20.35 -5.64 13.57
CA GLN A 64 21.30 -6.17 12.60
C GLN A 64 21.89 -7.52 13.01
N SER A 65 22.02 -7.78 14.32
CA SER A 65 22.51 -9.06 14.86
C SER A 65 21.65 -10.27 14.47
N GLN A 66 20.47 -10.04 13.92
CA GLN A 66 19.55 -11.07 13.43
C GLN A 66 19.84 -11.47 11.98
N ILE A 67 20.78 -10.80 11.30
CA ILE A 67 21.11 -11.02 9.89
C ILE A 67 22.50 -11.64 9.77
N ASP A 68 22.56 -12.76 9.07
CA ASP A 68 23.81 -13.45 8.72
C ASP A 68 24.47 -12.75 7.52
N LEU A 69 25.30 -11.74 7.77
CA LEU A 69 25.87 -10.89 6.71
C LEU A 69 26.75 -11.67 5.70
N ASP A 70 27.29 -12.83 6.08
CA ASP A 70 28.06 -13.69 5.17
C ASP A 70 27.18 -14.35 4.10
N LYS A 71 25.89 -14.40 4.38
CA LYS A 71 24.89 -15.09 3.57
C LYS A 71 24.07 -14.15 2.71
N TRP A 72 23.93 -12.90 3.09
CA TRP A 72 22.99 -11.96 2.48
C TRP A 72 23.72 -10.81 1.79
N GLN A 73 23.30 -10.46 0.58
CA GLN A 73 23.79 -9.25 -0.08
C GLN A 73 22.99 -8.05 0.40
N HIS A 74 23.68 -7.08 1.00
CA HIS A 74 23.06 -5.81 1.42
C HIS A 74 22.84 -4.91 0.21
N ILE A 75 21.62 -4.39 0.09
CA ILE A 75 21.25 -3.29 -0.78
C ILE A 75 20.96 -2.09 0.13
N ALA A 76 21.86 -1.12 0.09
CA ALA A 76 21.62 0.15 0.75
C ALA A 76 20.43 0.85 0.10
N THR A 77 19.42 1.17 0.91
CA THR A 77 18.35 2.08 0.50
C THR A 77 18.40 3.30 1.41
N TYR A 78 18.09 4.46 0.84
CA TYR A 78 18.03 5.73 1.57
C TYR A 78 16.59 6.06 1.98
N ASN A 79 15.68 5.09 1.85
CA ASN A 79 14.27 5.26 2.13
C ASN A 79 13.99 4.88 3.59
N TYR A 80 12.93 5.47 4.13
CA TYR A 80 12.57 5.32 5.53
C TYR A 80 11.06 5.19 5.69
N LEU A 81 10.63 4.71 6.85
CA LEU A 81 9.25 4.78 7.30
C LEU A 81 9.17 5.71 8.52
N HIS A 82 8.17 6.59 8.55
CA HIS A 82 7.86 7.44 9.69
C HIS A 82 6.65 6.86 10.42
N VAL A 83 6.86 6.41 11.64
CA VAL A 83 5.85 5.74 12.46
C VAL A 83 5.51 6.63 13.66
N GLU A 84 4.24 6.99 13.79
CA GLU A 84 3.68 7.69 14.94
C GLU A 84 2.88 6.73 15.84
N GLU A 85 2.55 7.17 17.05
CA GLU A 85 1.71 6.38 17.94
C GLU A 85 0.34 6.08 17.30
N GLY A 86 -0.04 4.81 17.26
CA GLY A 86 -1.29 4.36 16.64
C GLY A 86 -1.23 4.13 15.12
N ASP A 87 -0.09 4.37 14.48
CA ASP A 87 0.10 4.02 13.08
C ASP A 87 0.16 2.49 12.87
N GLN A 88 -0.44 2.03 11.79
CA GLN A 88 -0.40 0.62 11.38
C GLN A 88 0.45 0.46 10.13
N ILE A 89 1.49 -0.37 10.21
CA ILE A 89 2.39 -0.64 9.09
C ILE A 89 2.05 -2.00 8.50
N LEU A 90 1.69 -2.04 7.23
CA LEU A 90 1.26 -3.27 6.55
C LEU A 90 2.20 -3.60 5.39
N LEU A 91 2.42 -4.90 5.19
CA LEU A 91 2.93 -5.44 3.92
C LEU A 91 1.74 -5.68 2.99
N VAL A 92 1.67 -4.93 1.89
CA VAL A 92 0.47 -4.86 1.04
C VAL A 92 0.78 -5.34 -0.39
N PRO A 93 -0.08 -6.18 -1.00
CA PRO A 93 -0.04 -6.44 -2.44
C PRO A 93 -0.48 -5.21 -3.23
N TYR A 94 0.24 -4.87 -4.29
CA TYR A 94 0.02 -3.61 -5.01
C TYR A 94 -1.40 -3.40 -5.54
N GLY A 95 -2.05 -4.41 -6.13
CA GLY A 95 -3.42 -4.28 -6.61
C GLY A 95 -4.45 -4.05 -5.50
N ASN A 96 -4.24 -4.59 -4.30
CA ASN A 96 -5.09 -4.28 -3.16
C ASN A 96 -4.86 -2.85 -2.66
N PHE A 97 -3.60 -2.39 -2.68
CA PHE A 97 -3.22 -1.04 -2.28
C PHE A 97 -3.84 0.05 -3.18
N THR A 98 -3.70 -0.08 -4.50
CA THR A 98 -4.22 0.91 -5.45
C THR A 98 -5.74 1.03 -5.36
N ARG A 99 -6.42 -0.12 -5.24
CA ARG A 99 -7.87 -0.23 -5.11
C ARG A 99 -8.38 0.49 -3.87
N VAL A 100 -7.80 0.23 -2.69
CA VAL A 100 -8.26 0.86 -1.44
C VAL A 100 -7.96 2.36 -1.40
N CYS A 101 -6.79 2.79 -1.90
CA CYS A 101 -6.44 4.20 -1.96
C CYS A 101 -7.38 4.99 -2.89
N SER A 102 -7.77 4.39 -4.02
CA SER A 102 -8.77 4.98 -4.90
C SER A 102 -10.15 5.10 -4.27
N GLU A 103 -10.51 4.24 -3.32
CA GLU A 103 -11.78 4.34 -2.60
C GLU A 103 -11.76 5.40 -1.51
N TRP A 104 -10.63 5.59 -0.80
CA TRP A 104 -10.50 6.62 0.23
C TRP A 104 -10.68 8.04 -0.31
N GLY A 105 -10.25 8.30 -1.55
CA GLY A 105 -10.43 9.61 -2.19
C GLY A 105 -11.83 9.92 -2.73
N LYS A 106 -12.81 9.04 -2.52
CA LYS A 106 -14.20 9.30 -2.93
C LYS A 106 -14.96 10.04 -1.82
N SER A 107 -15.86 10.95 -2.18
CA SER A 107 -16.75 11.58 -1.20
C SER A 107 -17.73 10.55 -0.60
N GLU A 108 -18.25 10.84 0.59
CA GLU A 108 -19.41 10.14 1.17
C GLU A 108 -20.72 10.81 0.77
N THR A 109 -20.67 11.98 0.13
CA THR A 109 -21.83 12.69 -0.41
C THR A 109 -22.03 12.40 -1.90
N VAL A 110 -23.23 12.71 -2.39
CA VAL A 110 -23.56 12.63 -3.82
C VAL A 110 -22.60 13.49 -4.64
N ASN A 111 -22.10 12.93 -5.74
CA ASN A 111 -21.34 13.64 -6.77
C ASN A 111 -21.85 13.31 -8.18
N GLU A 112 -21.28 13.96 -9.20
CA GLU A 112 -21.68 13.79 -10.60
C GLU A 112 -21.63 12.33 -11.08
N ARG A 113 -20.63 11.55 -10.63
CA ARG A 113 -20.52 10.14 -11.00
C ARG A 113 -21.66 9.30 -10.43
N ASP A 114 -22.23 9.68 -9.28
CA ASP A 114 -23.37 8.97 -8.70
C ASP A 114 -24.65 9.21 -9.51
N ILE A 115 -24.80 10.44 -10.04
CA ILE A 115 -25.91 10.80 -10.93
C ILE A 115 -25.79 10.02 -12.24
N GLU A 116 -24.60 10.01 -12.85
CA GLU A 116 -24.33 9.24 -14.07
C GLU A 116 -24.56 7.74 -13.86
N MET A 117 -24.12 7.20 -12.73
CA MET A 117 -24.30 5.79 -12.38
C MET A 117 -25.79 5.46 -12.21
N LEU A 118 -26.56 6.32 -11.54
CA LEU A 118 -27.99 6.14 -11.38
C LEU A 118 -28.70 6.09 -12.75
N GLU A 119 -28.44 7.06 -13.61
CA GLU A 119 -29.02 7.11 -14.95
C GLU A 119 -28.66 5.87 -15.78
N PHE A 120 -27.41 5.43 -15.70
CA PHE A 120 -26.93 4.24 -16.37
C PHE A 120 -27.64 2.98 -15.90
N GLN A 121 -27.74 2.77 -14.58
CA GLN A 121 -28.40 1.60 -14.01
C GLN A 121 -29.91 1.60 -14.32
N GLN A 122 -30.57 2.75 -14.25
CA GLN A 122 -31.98 2.88 -14.63
C GLN A 122 -32.22 2.51 -16.10
N LYS A 123 -31.33 2.96 -17.01
CA LYS A 123 -31.38 2.56 -18.44
C LYS A 123 -31.25 1.05 -18.61
N ILE A 124 -30.30 0.41 -17.91
CA ILE A 124 -30.12 -1.06 -17.97
C ILE A 124 -31.36 -1.80 -17.45
N LEU A 125 -31.94 -1.36 -16.33
CA LEU A 125 -33.13 -1.99 -15.76
C LEU A 125 -34.33 -1.89 -16.70
N ALA A 126 -34.54 -0.71 -17.29
CA ALA A 126 -35.60 -0.49 -18.27
C ALA A 126 -35.42 -1.39 -19.51
N MET A 127 -34.20 -1.50 -20.04
CA MET A 127 -33.89 -2.40 -21.16
C MET A 127 -34.13 -3.88 -20.84
N ARG A 128 -33.99 -4.27 -19.57
CA ARG A 128 -34.23 -5.65 -19.10
C ARG A 128 -35.68 -5.90 -18.64
N GLY A 129 -36.54 -4.89 -18.69
CA GLY A 129 -37.92 -4.99 -18.18
C GLY A 129 -37.99 -5.26 -16.67
N ILE A 130 -36.98 -4.85 -15.90
CA ILE A 130 -36.92 -5.06 -14.45
C ILE A 130 -37.50 -3.82 -13.76
N GLU A 131 -38.63 -3.98 -13.06
CA GLU A 131 -39.20 -2.94 -12.21
C GLU A 131 -38.50 -2.91 -10.86
N LYS A 132 -37.39 -2.16 -10.79
CA LYS A 132 -36.67 -1.88 -9.53
C LYS A 132 -36.39 -0.39 -9.43
N THR A 133 -36.77 0.22 -8.31
CA THR A 133 -36.39 1.60 -8.00
C THR A 133 -34.97 1.64 -7.46
N ILE A 134 -34.12 2.46 -8.09
CA ILE A 134 -32.79 2.81 -7.59
C ILE A 134 -32.82 4.31 -7.29
N THR A 135 -32.26 4.69 -6.15
CA THR A 135 -32.15 6.08 -5.70
C THR A 135 -30.68 6.51 -5.64
N LEU A 136 -30.40 7.81 -5.65
CA LEU A 136 -29.05 8.31 -5.42
C LEU A 136 -28.49 7.82 -4.07
N ASP A 137 -29.32 7.82 -3.02
CA ASP A 137 -28.92 7.31 -1.70
C ASP A 137 -28.45 5.86 -1.77
N SER A 138 -29.16 5.00 -2.51
CA SER A 138 -28.74 3.60 -2.68
C SER A 138 -27.41 3.44 -3.41
N ILE A 139 -27.09 4.33 -4.36
CA ILE A 139 -25.78 4.34 -5.06
C ILE A 139 -24.67 4.77 -4.10
N VAL A 140 -24.92 5.78 -3.28
CA VAL A 140 -23.95 6.26 -2.27
C VAL A 140 -23.71 5.18 -1.21
N GLU A 141 -24.77 4.55 -0.71
CA GLU A 141 -24.68 3.42 0.24
C GLU A 141 -23.85 2.27 -0.33
N ASP A 142 -24.07 1.89 -1.59
CA ASP A 142 -23.31 0.81 -2.23
C ASP A 142 -21.83 1.16 -2.40
N ARG A 143 -21.51 2.43 -2.73
CA ARG A 143 -20.11 2.90 -2.77
C ARG A 143 -19.44 2.85 -1.40
N ILE A 144 -20.11 3.32 -0.35
CA ILE A 144 -19.58 3.28 1.02
C ILE A 144 -19.37 1.83 1.46
N ARG A 145 -20.35 0.96 1.21
CA ARG A 145 -20.27 -0.48 1.49
C ARG A 145 -19.08 -1.12 0.78
N PHE A 146 -18.88 -0.78 -0.50
CA PHE A 146 -17.74 -1.25 -1.28
C PHE A 146 -16.43 -0.82 -0.62
N ARG A 147 -16.23 0.47 -0.30
CA ARG A 147 -15.04 0.95 0.41
C ARG A 147 -14.75 0.15 1.67
N ILE A 148 -15.75 -0.07 2.53
CA ILE A 148 -15.60 -0.81 3.79
C ILE A 148 -15.15 -2.25 3.52
N GLN A 149 -15.71 -2.91 2.50
CA GLN A 149 -15.31 -4.27 2.11
C GLN A 149 -13.87 -4.32 1.60
N GLU A 150 -13.44 -3.33 0.82
CA GLU A 150 -12.09 -3.26 0.27
C GLU A 150 -11.06 -3.01 1.36
N GLU A 151 -11.39 -2.14 2.32
CA GLU A 151 -10.57 -1.88 3.51
C GLU A 151 -10.49 -3.13 4.40
N ALA A 152 -11.60 -3.81 4.68
CA ALA A 152 -11.57 -5.06 5.43
C ALA A 152 -10.69 -6.13 4.75
N ARG A 153 -10.83 -6.28 3.43
CA ARG A 153 -10.02 -7.22 2.64
C ARG A 153 -8.54 -6.85 2.65
N LEU A 154 -8.19 -5.56 2.69
CA LEU A 154 -6.82 -5.11 2.81
C LEU A 154 -6.20 -5.65 4.11
N PHE A 155 -6.84 -5.40 5.26
CA PHE A 155 -6.36 -5.85 6.56
C PHE A 155 -6.32 -7.37 6.70
N GLU A 156 -7.27 -8.08 6.11
CA GLU A 156 -7.29 -9.55 6.09
C GLU A 156 -6.08 -10.14 5.35
N LYS A 157 -5.67 -9.50 4.23
CA LYS A 157 -4.65 -10.05 3.32
C LYS A 157 -3.25 -9.47 3.52
N SER A 158 -3.12 -8.43 4.32
CA SER A 158 -1.88 -7.66 4.45
C SER A 158 -1.33 -7.83 5.86
N PRO A 159 -0.23 -8.58 6.03
CA PRO A 159 0.35 -8.78 7.34
C PRO A 159 0.86 -7.49 7.96
N GLU A 160 0.63 -7.31 9.25
CA GLU A 160 1.10 -6.17 10.03
C GLU A 160 2.56 -6.34 10.44
N ILE A 161 3.34 -5.28 10.27
CA ILE A 161 4.75 -5.18 10.67
C ILE A 161 4.80 -4.26 11.90
N MET A 162 5.08 -4.85 13.06
CA MET A 162 5.20 -4.09 14.30
C MET A 162 6.49 -3.27 14.28
N LEU A 163 6.36 -1.94 14.28
CA LEU A 163 7.46 -0.99 14.42
C LEU A 163 7.18 -0.03 15.59
N GLU A 164 8.23 0.40 16.27
CA GLU A 164 8.13 1.44 17.30
C GLU A 164 7.91 2.82 16.68
N THR A 165 7.44 3.79 17.46
CA THR A 165 7.41 5.20 17.06
C THR A 165 8.82 5.71 16.72
N GLY A 166 8.92 6.47 15.62
CA GLY A 166 10.13 7.12 15.15
C GLY A 166 10.37 6.97 13.65
N PHE A 167 11.57 7.34 13.21
CA PHE A 167 12.03 7.15 11.84
C PHE A 167 12.80 5.84 11.72
N HIS A 168 12.45 5.03 10.72
CA HIS A 168 13.07 3.73 10.47
C HIS A 168 13.66 3.69 9.07
N LYS A 169 14.98 3.72 8.95
CA LYS A 169 15.64 3.44 7.68
C LYS A 169 15.38 2.00 7.28
N VAL A 170 14.99 1.79 6.03
CA VAL A 170 14.72 0.47 5.47
C VAL A 170 15.97 -0.05 4.79
N ASN A 171 16.62 -1.06 5.37
CA ASN A 171 17.74 -1.76 4.76
C ASN A 171 17.25 -3.09 4.17
N VAL A 172 17.61 -3.37 2.92
CA VAL A 172 17.18 -4.60 2.23
C VAL A 172 18.36 -5.53 2.05
N PHE A 173 18.13 -6.80 2.31
CA PHE A 173 19.09 -7.87 2.16
C PHE A 173 18.49 -8.90 1.23
N ILE A 174 19.19 -9.21 0.15
CA ILE A 174 18.71 -10.13 -0.87
C ILE A 174 19.51 -11.43 -0.89
N ARG A 175 18.83 -12.49 -1.34
CA ARG A 175 19.39 -13.81 -1.60
C ARG A 175 18.68 -14.42 -2.81
N PRO A 176 19.37 -15.31 -3.56
CA PRO A 176 18.77 -16.04 -4.66
C PRO A 176 17.44 -16.71 -4.30
N GLU A 177 16.62 -16.93 -5.33
CA GLU A 177 15.28 -17.53 -5.25
C GLU A 177 14.24 -16.57 -4.64
N GLN A 178 14.40 -15.27 -4.90
CA GLN A 178 13.49 -14.19 -4.50
C GLN A 178 13.31 -14.11 -2.98
N LYS A 179 14.42 -14.24 -2.24
CA LYS A 179 14.46 -14.16 -0.77
C LYS A 179 14.90 -12.80 -0.30
N PHE A 180 14.10 -12.20 0.58
CA PHE A 180 14.33 -10.84 1.05
C PHE A 180 14.30 -10.79 2.58
N SER A 181 15.22 -10.01 3.15
CA SER A 181 15.15 -9.61 4.55
C SER A 181 15.19 -8.09 4.65
N PHE A 182 14.28 -7.54 5.45
CA PHE A 182 14.19 -6.12 5.75
C PHE A 182 14.69 -5.90 7.17
N LEU A 183 15.62 -4.95 7.33
CA LEU A 183 16.04 -4.43 8.62
C LEU A 183 15.54 -3.00 8.75
N PHE A 184 14.73 -2.75 9.78
CA PHE A 184 14.27 -1.43 10.14
C PHE A 184 15.19 -0.86 11.21
N GLU A 185 16.06 0.06 10.79
CA GLU A 185 17.04 0.70 11.65
C GLU A 185 16.48 2.04 12.14
N LYS A 186 16.30 2.18 13.45
CA LYS A 186 15.82 3.42 14.05
C LYS A 186 16.88 4.52 13.91
N ILE A 187 16.47 5.65 13.34
CA ILE A 187 17.33 6.82 13.11
C ILE A 187 16.70 8.06 13.74
N ASN A 188 17.52 9.04 14.08
CA ASN A 188 17.06 10.29 14.70
C ASN A 188 16.69 11.36 13.67
N GLU A 189 17.36 11.33 12.50
CA GLU A 189 17.24 12.33 11.45
C GLU A 189 17.24 11.65 10.09
N VAL A 190 16.51 12.25 9.14
CA VAL A 190 16.41 11.78 7.76
C VAL A 190 17.05 12.82 6.86
N ASP A 191 18.02 12.41 6.06
CA ASP A 191 18.58 13.24 5.00
C ASP A 191 17.69 13.15 3.76
N LEU A 192 16.82 14.15 3.58
CA LEU A 192 15.85 14.18 2.48
C LEU A 192 16.55 14.25 1.10
N ASP A 193 17.77 14.79 1.02
CA ASP A 193 18.51 14.94 -0.23
C ASP A 193 19.06 13.59 -0.73
N GLN A 194 19.13 12.57 0.13
CA GLN A 194 19.57 11.22 -0.21
C GLN A 194 18.43 10.28 -0.59
N ILE A 195 17.17 10.65 -0.32
CA ILE A 195 16.01 9.77 -0.55
C ILE A 195 15.90 9.40 -2.03
N THR A 196 15.80 8.10 -2.30
CA THR A 196 15.53 7.60 -3.65
C THR A 196 14.03 7.54 -3.90
N LEU A 197 13.54 8.38 -4.83
CA LEU A 197 12.11 8.45 -5.18
C LEU A 197 11.63 7.32 -6.08
N LYS A 198 12.57 6.55 -6.64
CA LYS A 198 12.25 5.38 -7.45
C LYS A 198 12.16 4.14 -6.57
N PRO A 199 11.27 3.18 -6.90
CA PRO A 199 11.25 1.88 -6.27
C PRO A 199 12.62 1.20 -6.35
N LEU A 200 12.92 0.36 -5.36
CA LEU A 200 14.04 -0.56 -5.49
C LEU A 200 13.68 -1.61 -6.56
N GLU A 201 14.41 -1.65 -7.65
CA GLU A 201 14.23 -2.66 -8.69
C GLU A 201 15.13 -3.87 -8.42
N VAL A 202 14.53 -5.04 -8.20
CA VAL A 202 15.26 -6.31 -8.05
C VAL A 202 14.76 -7.31 -9.09
N PHE A 203 15.63 -7.61 -10.05
CA PHE A 203 15.41 -8.63 -11.08
C PHE A 203 16.42 -9.75 -10.85
N GLU A 204 15.93 -10.96 -10.58
CA GLU A 204 16.74 -12.18 -10.54
C GLU A 204 16.62 -12.98 -11.84
#